data_AF-A0A4R5JYL7-F1
#
_entry.id   AF-A0A4R5JYL7-F1
#
_cell.length_a   1.000
_cell.length_b   1.000
_cell.length_c   1.000
_cell.angle_alpha   90.00
_cell.angle_beta   90.00
_cell.angle_gamma   90.00
#
_symmetry.space_group_name_H-M   'P 1'
#
loop_
_entity.id
_entity.type
_entity.pdbx_description
1 polymer ?
#
loop_
_entity_poly.entity_id
_entity_poly.type
_entity_poly.pdbx_seq_one_letter_code
_entity_poly.pdbx_strand_id
1 'polypeptide(L)' 'MLQALGCKQTARLLGIGEHTVRKHRGNLLRKYGVSNAVELVAFALATVPHMGPAESDPV' A
#
# COMPACT_ATOMS: atom_id res chain seq x y z
N MET A 1 -7.92 -12.92 -0.42
CA MET A 1 -8.35 -11.91 0.58
C MET A 1 -7.36 -10.75 0.55
N LEU A 2 -7.84 -9.52 0.32
CA LEU A 2 -7.03 -8.31 0.23
C LEU A 2 -6.48 -7.95 1.63
N GLN A 3 -5.19 -8.20 1.89
CA GLN A 3 -4.61 -7.93 3.20
C GLN A 3 -4.08 -6.49 3.24
N ALA A 4 -4.82 -5.59 3.90
CA ALA A 4 -4.25 -4.32 4.33
C ALA A 4 -3.17 -4.61 5.38
N LEU A 5 -1.92 -4.67 4.96
CA LEU A 5 -0.79 -4.91 5.86
C LEU A 5 -0.78 -3.83 6.94
N GLY A 6 -0.70 -4.23 8.20
CA GLY A 6 -0.56 -3.30 9.31
C GLY A 6 0.77 -2.54 9.20
N CYS A 7 0.85 -1.35 9.81
CA CYS A 7 2.05 -0.50 9.75
C CYS A 7 3.33 -1.26 10.09
N LYS A 8 3.24 -2.20 11.04
CA LYS A 8 4.35 -3.04 11.49
C LYS A 8 4.82 -4.03 10.42
N GLN A 9 3.91 -4.65 9.67
CA GLN A 9 4.31 -5.53 8.56
C GLN A 9 4.89 -4.72 7.40
N THR A 10 4.28 -3.59 7.04
CA THR A 10 4.78 -2.69 6.00
C THR A 10 6.17 -2.16 6.34
N ALA A 11 6.39 -1.78 7.61
CA ALA A 11 7.70 -1.36 8.12
C ALA A 11 8.76 -2.45 7.94
N ARG A 12 8.41 -3.69 8.29
CA ARG A 12 9.31 -4.84 8.16
C ARG A 12 9.65 -5.14 6.71
N LEU A 13 8.66 -5.08 5.81
CA LEU A 13 8.86 -5.36 4.38
C LEU A 13 9.70 -4.29 3.69
N LEU A 14 9.51 -3.02 4.05
CA LEU A 14 10.21 -1.88 3.45
C LEU A 14 11.52 -1.52 4.15
N GLY A 15 11.85 -2.16 5.28
CA GLY A 15 13.05 -1.83 6.06
C GLY A 15 13.02 -0.42 6.69
N ILE A 16 11.84 0.15 6.93
CA ILE A 16 11.67 1.49 7.50
C ILE A 16 10.98 1.46 8.86
N GLY A 17 11.11 2.53 9.64
CA GLY A 17 10.43 2.65 10.93
C GLY A 17 8.90 2.68 10.80
N GLU A 18 8.20 2.08 11.76
CA GLU A 18 6.72 2.08 11.79
C GLU A 18 6.13 3.50 11.82
N HIS A 19 6.79 4.42 12.53
CA HIS A 19 6.42 5.84 12.55
C HIS A 19 6.50 6.47 11.15
N THR A 20 7.49 6.08 10.34
CA THR A 20 7.65 6.53 8.96
C THR A 20 6.52 6.01 8.08
N VAL A 21 6.13 4.73 8.25
CA VAL A 21 4.97 4.17 7.55
C VAL A 21 3.69 4.94 7.89
N ARG A 22 3.47 5.25 9.18
CA ARG A 22 2.29 6.03 9.60
C ARG A 22 2.28 7.43 8.97
N LYS A 23 3.43 8.11 8.94
CA LYS A 23 3.58 9.42 8.29
C LYS A 23 3.32 9.34 6.78
N HIS A 24 3.87 8.34 6.10
CA HIS A 24 3.61 8.12 4.68
C HIS A 24 2.14 7.84 4.41
N ARG A 25 1.49 6.99 5.21
CA ARG A 25 0.06 6.73 5.06
C ARG A 25 -0.75 8.01 5.21
N GLY A 26 -0.52 8.80 6.26
CA GLY A 26 -1.21 10.08 6.44
C GLY A 26 -0.99 11.06 5.27
N ASN A 27 0.23 11.13 4.74
CA ASN A 27 0.53 11.95 3.57
C ASN A 27 -0.18 11.45 2.31
N LEU A 28 -0.24 10.13 2.09
CA LEU A 28 -0.95 9.52 0.96
C LEU A 28 -2.47 9.76 1.07
N LEU A 29 -3.05 9.55 2.25
CA LEU A 29 -4.46 9.86 2.50
C LEU A 29 -4.78 11.32 2.17
N ARG A 30 -3.96 12.26 2.67
CA ARG A 30 -4.14 13.69 2.41
C ARG A 30 -3.92 14.05 0.93
N LYS A 31 -2.95 13.43 0.26
CA LYS A 31 -2.64 13.68 -1.15
C LYS A 31 -3.77 13.23 -2.07
N TYR A 32 -4.40 12.09 -1.76
CA TYR A 32 -5.46 11.50 -2.57
C TYR A 32 -6.87 11.82 -2.06
N GLY A 33 -6.99 12.59 -0.98
CA GLY A 33 -8.28 13.00 -0.42
C GLY A 33 -9.13 11.87 0.14
N VAL A 34 -8.51 10.73 0.49
CA VAL A 34 -9.20 9.52 0.96
C VAL A 34 -9.16 9.43 2.49
N SER A 35 -10.19 8.84 3.09
CA SER A 35 -10.41 8.90 4.54
C SER A 35 -9.78 7.73 5.30
N ASN A 36 -9.49 6.62 4.61
CA ASN A 36 -8.94 5.42 5.23
C ASN A 36 -8.02 4.63 4.29
N ALA A 37 -7.28 3.69 4.87
CA ALA A 37 -6.31 2.88 4.14
C ALA A 37 -6.96 1.95 3.08
N VAL A 38 -8.21 1.55 3.29
CA VAL A 38 -8.93 0.67 2.35
C VAL A 38 -9.27 1.45 1.09
N GLU A 39 -9.81 2.67 1.23
CA GLU A 39 -10.04 3.59 0.12
C GLU A 39 -8.74 3.92 -0.62
N LEU A 40 -7.63 4.11 0.11
CA LEU A 40 -6.33 4.34 -0.51
C LEU A 40 -5.87 3.16 -1.38
N VAL A 41 -6.07 1.93 -0.92
CA VAL A 41 -5.74 0.72 -1.70
C VAL A 41 -6.69 0.56 -2.88
N ALA A 42 -8.00 0.77 -2.68
CA ALA A 42 -8.98 0.73 -3.75
C ALA A 42 -8.67 1.77 -4.84
N PHE A 43 -8.31 3.00 -4.44
CA PHE A 43 -7.85 4.05 -5.34
C PHE A 43 -6.59 3.62 -6.10
N ALA A 44 -5.58 3.10 -5.39
CA ALA A 44 -4.35 2.61 -6.02
C ALA A 44 -4.66 1.55 -7.09
N LEU A 45 -5.49 0.56 -6.79
CA LEU A 45 -5.89 -0.49 -7.73
C LEU A 45 -6.71 0.05 -8.91
N ALA A 46 -7.58 1.04 -8.69
CA ALA A 46 -8.33 1.68 -9.77
C ALA A 46 -7.42 2.54 -10.68
N THR A 47 -6.34 3.10 -10.13
CA THR A 47 -5.39 3.93 -10.88
C THR A 47 -4.26 3.16 -11.54
N VAL A 48 -3.97 1.92 -11.12
CA VAL A 48 -3.01 1.05 -11.80
C VAL A 48 -3.78 0.35 -12.93
N PRO A 49 -3.65 0.77 -14.20
CA PRO A 49 -4.24 0.04 -15.29
C PRO A 49 -3.38 -1.21 -15.45
N HIS A 50 -3.89 -2.37 -15.01
CA HIS A 50 -3.36 -3.71 -15.26
C HIS A 50 -1.92 -3.75 -15.81
N MET A 51 -0.92 -3.64 -14.92
CA MET A 51 0.28 -4.44 -15.15
C MET A 51 -0.18 -5.87 -14.92
N GLY A 52 -0.21 -6.68 -15.99
CA GLY A 52 -0.66 -8.07 -15.94
C GLY A 52 0.04 -8.88 -14.85
N PRO A 53 -0.47 -10.07 -14.51
CA PRO A 53 0.10 -10.87 -13.44
C PRO A 53 1.60 -11.02 -13.69
N ALA A 54 2.40 -10.63 -12.70
CA ALA A 54 3.80 -11.02 -12.61
C ALA A 54 3.84 -12.55 -12.37
N GLU A 55 3.50 -13.31 -13.41
CA GLU A 55 3.65 -14.75 -13.51
C GLU A 55 4.93 -15.00 -14.30
N SER A 56 6.03 -15.14 -13.58
CA SER A 56 7.03 -16.19 -13.75
C SER A 56 8.32 -15.82 -13.02
N ASP A 57 8.40 -16.17 -11.74
CA ASP A 57 9.58 -16.88 -11.26
C ASP A 57 9.07 -18.20 -10.70
N PRO A 58 9.37 -19.32 -11.38
CA PRO A 58 10.13 -20.34 -10.67
C PRO A 58 11.23 -21.01 -11.52
N VAL A 59 12.41 -21.11 -10.89
CA VAL A 59 13.55 -22.03 -11.10
C VAL A 59 14.42 -21.85 -12.34
#